data_AF-A0A7S3EY22-F1
#
_entry.id   AF-A0A7S3EY22-F1
#
_cell.length_a   1.000
_cell.length_b   1.000
_cell.length_c   1.000
_cell.angle_alpha   90.00
_cell.angle_beta   90.00
_cell.angle_gamma   90.00
#
_symmetry.space_group_name_H-M   'P 1'
#
loop_
_entity.id
_entity.type
_entity.pdbx_description
1 polymer ?
#
loop_
_entity_poly.entity_id
_entity_poly.type
_entity_poly.pdbx_seq_one_letter_code
_entity_poly.pdbx_strand_id
1 'polypeptide(L)'
;WNASSTKLLPQLRANGYEDPHIWRDPQRTKSGKPVFHAVFHAMIGGWHGPEFNNTQVGAHAYSDDGGHSWTDTETAFNLTVQYDDGTSTTFVQRERPHVVLDAAGNPSHLVSGVTYSLLPTLPTATIVQPISQSHARD
;
A
#
# COMPACT_ATOMS: atom_id res chain seq x y z
N TRP A 1 -8.57 -16.39 -18.63
CA TRP A 1 -8.39 -16.41 -17.16
C TRP A 1 -9.70 -16.87 -16.56
N ASN A 2 -9.73 -18.03 -15.90
CA ASN A 2 -10.92 -18.56 -15.21
C ASN A 2 -10.66 -18.49 -13.71
N ALA A 3 -11.35 -17.61 -12.99
CA ALA A 3 -11.33 -17.57 -11.54
C ALA A 3 -12.20 -18.72 -10.98
N SER A 4 -11.75 -19.97 -11.14
CA SER A 4 -12.50 -21.16 -10.74
C SER A 4 -12.06 -21.75 -9.40
N SER A 5 -11.21 -21.05 -8.64
CA SER A 5 -10.65 -21.55 -7.39
C SER A 5 -10.75 -20.50 -6.29
N THR A 6 -11.66 -20.73 -5.34
CA THR A 6 -11.72 -19.96 -4.09
C THR A 6 -10.54 -20.25 -3.16
N LYS A 7 -9.68 -21.25 -3.46
CA LYS A 7 -8.42 -21.45 -2.71
C LYS A 7 -7.45 -20.27 -2.84
N LEU A 8 -7.62 -19.41 -3.85
CA LEU A 8 -6.86 -18.16 -3.99
C LEU A 8 -7.31 -17.06 -3.03
N LEU A 9 -8.50 -17.21 -2.43
CA LEU A 9 -9.01 -16.37 -1.34
C LEU A 9 -9.26 -17.27 -0.13
N PRO A 10 -8.21 -17.90 0.45
CA PRO A 10 -8.40 -18.70 1.66
C PRO A 10 -9.05 -17.79 2.69
N GLN A 11 -10.19 -18.22 3.27
CA GLN A 11 -11.01 -17.49 4.24
C GLN A 11 -10.39 -16.16 4.64
N LEU A 12 -10.91 -15.06 4.07
CA LEU A 12 -10.56 -13.70 4.48
C LEU A 12 -10.83 -13.64 5.99
N ARG A 13 -9.81 -13.94 6.79
CA ARG A 13 -9.89 -13.77 8.23
C ARG A 13 -10.10 -12.28 8.45
N ALA A 14 -10.82 -11.89 9.49
CA ALA A 14 -10.77 -10.51 9.93
C ALA A 14 -9.28 -10.14 10.06
N ASN A 15 -8.88 -9.06 9.37
CA ASN A 15 -7.50 -8.54 9.30
C ASN A 15 -6.62 -9.23 8.25
N GLY A 16 -6.30 -8.48 7.20
CA GLY A 16 -5.44 -8.91 6.11
C GLY A 16 -4.95 -7.74 5.26
N TYR A 17 -4.37 -8.08 4.12
CA TYR A 17 -4.04 -7.11 3.07
C TYR A 17 -5.21 -6.97 2.10
N GLU A 18 -5.68 -5.74 1.93
CA GLU A 18 -6.72 -5.38 0.97
C GLU A 18 -6.22 -4.30 0.00
N ASP A 19 -7.02 -3.99 -1.00
CA ASP A 19 -6.75 -2.95 -2.00
C ASP A 19 -5.34 -3.01 -2.63
N PRO A 20 -4.93 -4.14 -3.24
CA PRO A 20 -3.62 -4.24 -3.85
C PRO A 20 -3.48 -3.29 -5.04
N HIS A 21 -2.36 -2.57 -5.09
CA HIS A 21 -1.88 -1.91 -6.31
C HIS A 21 -0.52 -2.49 -6.71
N ILE A 22 -0.46 -3.06 -7.92
CA ILE A 22 0.71 -3.76 -8.44
C ILE A 22 1.34 -2.95 -9.58
N TRP A 23 2.66 -2.85 -9.59
CA TRP A 23 3.41 -2.30 -10.72
C TRP A 23 4.63 -3.14 -11.06
N ARG A 24 5.09 -3.04 -12.31
CA ARG A 24 6.34 -3.65 -12.76
C ARG A 24 7.51 -2.72 -12.42
N ASP A 25 8.58 -3.28 -11.90
CA ASP A 25 9.87 -2.58 -11.83
C ASP A 25 10.47 -2.52 -13.25
N PRO A 26 10.64 -1.32 -13.85
CA PRO A 26 11.17 -1.21 -15.20
C PRO A 26 12.67 -1.54 -15.28
N GLN A 27 13.40 -1.46 -14.16
CA GLN A 27 14.85 -1.61 -14.10
C GLN A 27 15.30 -3.01 -13.70
N ARG A 28 14.44 -3.78 -13.00
CA ARG A 28 14.82 -5.08 -12.43
C ARG A 28 14.22 -6.27 -13.17
N THR A 29 15.09 -7.24 -13.41
CA THR A 29 14.75 -8.61 -13.81
C THR A 29 15.56 -9.59 -12.98
N LYS A 30 15.01 -10.76 -12.67
CA LYS A 30 15.76 -11.85 -12.02
C LYS A 30 15.52 -13.13 -12.80
N SER A 31 16.61 -13.80 -13.18
CA SER A 31 16.58 -15.00 -14.03
C SER A 31 15.74 -14.84 -15.31
N GLY A 32 15.82 -13.66 -15.94
CA GLY A 32 15.08 -13.32 -17.16
C GLY A 32 13.59 -13.00 -16.95
N LYS A 33 13.10 -13.00 -15.71
CA LYS A 33 11.70 -12.67 -15.39
C LYS A 33 11.57 -11.25 -14.87
N PRO A 34 10.44 -10.55 -15.14
CA PRO A 34 10.19 -9.22 -14.59
C PRO A 34 10.04 -9.26 -13.07
N VAL A 35 10.52 -8.21 -12.41
CA VAL A 35 10.22 -7.95 -11.00
C VAL A 35 8.93 -7.11 -10.91
N PHE A 36 8.03 -7.49 -10.02
CA PHE A 36 6.83 -6.75 -9.68
C PHE A 36 6.87 -6.31 -8.23
N HIS A 37 6.20 -5.20 -7.95
CA HIS A 37 5.96 -4.68 -6.62
C HIS A 37 4.46 -4.54 -6.38
N ALA A 38 4.06 -4.56 -5.13
CA ALA A 38 2.71 -4.32 -4.70
C ALA A 38 2.70 -3.47 -3.44
N VAL A 39 1.70 -2.59 -3.31
CA VAL A 39 1.31 -1.96 -2.05
C VAL A 39 -0.11 -2.33 -1.69
N PHE A 40 -0.41 -2.37 -0.40
CA PHE A 40 -1.69 -2.83 0.14
C PHE A 40 -2.15 -1.91 1.26
N HIS A 41 -3.46 -1.87 1.48
CA HIS A 41 -4.00 -1.50 2.76
C HIS A 41 -3.82 -2.67 3.74
N ALA A 42 -3.12 -2.43 4.86
CA ALA A 42 -2.81 -3.42 5.88
C ALA A 42 -3.59 -3.13 7.18
N MET A 43 -4.55 -4.00 7.47
CA MET A 43 -5.43 -3.88 8.64
C MET A 43 -4.80 -4.55 9.86
N ILE A 44 -3.69 -4.02 10.37
CA ILE A 44 -3.03 -4.56 11.56
C ILE A 44 -3.86 -4.21 12.80
N GLY A 45 -4.27 -5.24 13.56
CA GLY A 45 -4.86 -5.06 14.89
C GLY A 45 -6.39 -5.07 15.00
N GLY A 46 -7.16 -5.27 13.92
CA GLY A 46 -8.62 -5.46 14.03
C GLY A 46 -9.48 -4.70 13.01
N TRP A 47 -10.71 -5.21 12.81
CA TRP A 47 -11.80 -4.51 12.12
C TRP A 47 -12.33 -3.36 12.98
N HIS A 48 -13.14 -2.44 12.41
CA HIS A 48 -13.64 -1.20 13.06
C HIS A 48 -14.58 -1.44 14.24
N GLY A 49 -14.10 -2.04 15.32
CA GLY A 49 -14.71 -1.93 16.64
C GLY A 49 -14.16 -0.68 17.33
N PRO A 50 -14.99 0.11 18.02
CA PRO A 50 -14.54 1.27 18.81
C PRO A 50 -13.54 0.93 19.93
N GLU A 51 -13.32 -0.37 20.16
CA GLU A 51 -12.43 -0.97 21.15
C GLU A 51 -11.07 -1.41 20.60
N PHE A 52 -10.86 -1.39 19.27
CA PHE A 52 -9.58 -1.76 18.67
C PHE A 52 -8.80 -0.52 18.27
N ASN A 53 -7.60 -0.36 18.85
CA ASN A 53 -6.58 0.58 18.37
C ASN A 53 -5.99 0.03 17.06
N ASN A 54 -6.79 -0.01 16.00
CA ASN A 54 -6.37 -0.57 14.73
C ASN A 54 -5.39 0.38 14.04
N THR A 55 -4.23 -0.14 13.66
CA THR A 55 -3.25 0.62 12.89
C THR A 55 -3.45 0.27 11.43
N GLN A 56 -4.20 1.10 10.72
CA GLN A 56 -4.49 0.92 9.29
C GLN A 56 -3.38 1.54 8.44
N VAL A 57 -2.34 0.76 8.19
CA VAL A 57 -1.11 1.20 7.52
C VAL A 57 -1.05 0.68 6.08
N GLY A 58 -0.01 1.07 5.37
CA GLY A 58 0.37 0.47 4.11
C GLY A 58 1.37 -0.65 4.28
N ALA A 59 1.24 -1.72 3.51
CA ALA A 59 2.28 -2.75 3.38
C ALA A 59 2.86 -2.77 1.96
N HIS A 60 4.05 -3.35 1.81
CA HIS A 60 4.69 -3.58 0.52
C HIS A 60 5.10 -5.04 0.37
N ALA A 61 4.96 -5.58 -0.84
CA ALA A 61 5.52 -6.87 -1.23
C ALA A 61 6.16 -6.77 -2.62
N TYR A 62 7.05 -7.71 -2.94
CA TYR A 62 7.59 -7.84 -4.29
C TYR A 62 7.57 -9.29 -4.76
N SER A 63 7.56 -9.47 -6.08
CA SER A 63 7.76 -10.74 -6.76
C SER A 63 8.94 -10.61 -7.69
N ASP A 64 9.90 -11.54 -7.61
CA ASP A 64 11.06 -11.57 -8.49
C ASP A 64 11.07 -12.75 -9.46
N ASP A 65 9.96 -13.47 -9.56
CA ASP A 65 9.79 -14.62 -10.43
C ASP A 65 8.67 -14.45 -11.46
N GLY A 66 8.30 -13.20 -11.77
CA GLY A 66 7.26 -12.89 -12.75
C GLY A 66 5.83 -12.97 -12.18
N GLY A 67 5.67 -12.81 -10.86
CA GLY A 67 4.37 -12.78 -10.19
C GLY A 67 3.88 -14.14 -9.68
N HIS A 68 4.73 -15.18 -9.66
CA HIS A 68 4.34 -16.51 -9.19
C HIS A 68 4.46 -16.64 -7.67
N SER A 69 5.47 -16.02 -7.06
CA SER A 69 5.64 -15.94 -5.62
C SER A 69 5.89 -14.50 -5.17
N TRP A 70 5.49 -14.21 -3.93
CA TRP A 70 5.52 -12.87 -3.35
C TRP A 70 6.25 -12.90 -2.01
N THR A 71 7.13 -11.94 -1.80
CA THR A 71 7.84 -11.68 -0.54
C THR A 71 7.27 -10.40 0.07
N ASP A 72 6.65 -10.54 1.25
CA ASP A 72 6.21 -9.41 2.07
C ASP A 72 7.43 -8.70 2.68
N THR A 73 7.45 -7.37 2.63
CA THR A 73 8.49 -6.54 3.24
C THR A 73 7.94 -5.62 4.33
N GLU A 74 6.74 -5.93 4.84
CA GLU A 74 6.09 -5.24 5.93
C GLU A 74 5.66 -3.80 5.58
N THR A 75 5.67 -2.91 6.58
CA THR A 75 5.06 -1.58 6.51
C THR A 75 5.78 -0.67 5.50
N ALA A 76 5.04 -0.16 4.51
CA ALA A 76 5.51 0.74 3.48
C ALA A 76 5.23 2.22 3.78
N PHE A 77 4.09 2.49 4.42
CA PHE A 77 3.70 3.83 4.84
C PHE A 77 2.81 3.74 6.08
N ASN A 78 2.84 4.76 6.94
CA ASN A 78 2.02 4.82 8.15
C ASN A 78 0.89 5.86 8.01
N LEU A 79 0.15 6.05 9.09
CA LEU A 79 -0.98 6.98 9.19
C LEU A 79 -0.60 8.47 9.21
N THR A 80 0.67 8.80 9.45
CA THR A 80 1.13 10.18 9.61
C THR A 80 1.69 10.70 8.30
N VAL A 81 1.16 11.85 7.85
CA VAL A 81 1.71 12.59 6.72
C VAL A 81 2.32 13.88 7.22
N GLN A 82 3.57 14.12 6.81
CA GLN A 82 4.30 15.36 7.04
C GLN A 82 4.11 16.27 5.82
N TYR A 83 3.80 17.54 6.07
CA TYR A 83 3.61 18.54 5.02
C TYR A 83 4.85 19.45 4.93
N ASP A 84 4.95 20.16 3.80
CA ASP A 84 6.09 21.05 3.48
C ASP A 84 6.14 22.32 4.35
N ASP A 85 5.01 22.73 4.92
CA ASP A 85 4.91 23.78 5.93
C ASP A 85 5.39 23.37 7.33
N GLY A 86 5.86 22.12 7.48
CA GLY A 86 6.34 21.55 8.74
C GLY A 86 5.23 21.03 9.65
N THR A 87 3.96 21.11 9.25
CA THR A 87 2.85 20.51 9.98
C THR A 87 2.71 19.02 9.66
N SER A 88 1.90 18.31 10.45
CA SER A 88 1.60 16.90 10.21
C SER A 88 0.14 16.58 10.51
N THR A 89 -0.37 15.53 9.87
CA THR A 89 -1.67 14.94 10.20
C THR A 89 -1.51 13.43 10.36
N THR A 90 -1.96 12.91 11.51
CA THR A 90 -2.13 11.47 11.72
C THR A 90 -3.59 11.13 11.47
N PHE A 91 -3.84 10.40 10.39
CA PHE A 91 -5.16 9.91 10.02
C PHE A 91 -5.57 8.71 10.87
N VAL A 92 -6.86 8.37 10.89
CA VAL A 92 -7.33 7.10 11.48
C VAL A 92 -7.29 5.96 10.46
N GLN A 93 -7.30 6.28 9.16
CA GLN A 93 -7.22 5.31 8.07
C GLN A 93 -6.41 5.88 6.92
N ARG A 94 -5.58 5.03 6.31
CA ARG A 94 -4.99 5.26 4.98
C ARG A 94 -5.14 3.99 4.16
N GLU A 95 -6.02 4.06 3.17
CA GLU A 95 -6.50 2.89 2.41
C GLU A 95 -6.39 3.12 0.89
N ARG A 96 -6.67 2.07 0.11
CA ARG A 96 -6.63 2.11 -1.36
C ARG A 96 -5.36 2.74 -1.95
N PRO A 97 -4.17 2.26 -1.54
CA PRO A 97 -2.94 2.84 -2.04
C PRO A 97 -2.81 2.64 -3.54
N HIS A 98 -2.33 3.67 -4.23
CA HIS A 98 -2.03 3.63 -5.65
C HIS A 98 -0.71 4.36 -5.90
N VAL A 99 0.21 3.71 -6.61
CA VAL A 99 1.51 4.31 -6.94
C VAL A 99 1.42 4.95 -8.32
N VAL A 100 1.77 6.23 -8.41
CA VAL A 100 1.93 6.92 -9.69
C VAL A 100 3.36 6.73 -10.15
N LEU A 101 3.53 6.20 -11.36
CA LEU A 101 4.85 6.02 -11.97
C LEU A 101 5.22 7.25 -12.83
N ASP A 102 6.50 7.59 -12.83
CA ASP A 102 7.06 8.59 -13.75
C ASP A 102 7.21 8.02 -15.19
N ALA A 103 7.71 8.85 -16.10
CA ALA A 103 7.91 8.45 -17.50
C ALA A 103 8.93 7.31 -17.69
N ALA A 104 9.82 7.10 -16.72
CA ALA A 104 10.79 6.00 -16.71
C ALA A 104 10.23 4.74 -16.01
N GLY A 105 9.01 4.81 -15.46
CA GLY A 105 8.32 3.75 -14.75
C GLY A 105 8.69 3.64 -13.26
N ASN A 106 9.38 4.62 -12.68
CA ASN A 106 9.71 4.61 -11.26
C ASN A 106 8.57 5.20 -10.41
N PRO A 107 8.36 4.72 -9.18
CA PRO A 107 7.44 5.37 -8.23
C PRO A 107 7.77 6.86 -8.04
N SER A 108 6.76 7.71 -8.21
CA SER A 108 6.86 9.17 -8.03
C SER A 108 5.97 9.66 -6.89
N HIS A 109 4.75 9.14 -6.80
CA HIS A 109 3.78 9.55 -5.77
C HIS A 109 3.00 8.33 -5.27
N LEU A 110 2.60 8.40 -4.00
CA LEU A 110 1.62 7.55 -3.39
C LEU A 110 0.30 8.32 -3.28
N VAL A 111 -0.76 7.75 -3.86
CA VAL A 111 -2.13 8.21 -3.69
C VAL A 111 -2.82 7.28 -2.71
N SER A 112 -3.51 7.84 -1.71
CA SER A 112 -4.30 7.03 -0.77
C SER A 112 -5.57 7.75 -0.36
N GLY A 113 -6.64 7.00 -0.10
CA GLY A 113 -7.79 7.50 0.64
C GLY A 113 -7.40 7.70 2.10
N VAL A 114 -7.85 8.79 2.71
CA VAL A 114 -7.58 9.09 4.12
C VAL A 114 -8.87 9.42 4.86
N THR A 115 -8.94 9.05 6.15
CA THR A 115 -10.03 9.45 7.06
C THR A 115 -9.46 10.21 8.25
N TYR A 116 -10.01 11.38 8.57
CA TYR A 116 -9.50 12.22 9.67
C TYR A 116 -10.00 11.80 11.05
N SER A 117 -11.22 11.25 11.15
CA SER A 117 -11.78 10.79 12.43
C SER A 117 -12.92 9.79 12.21
N LEU A 118 -13.21 8.98 13.22
CA LEU A 118 -14.32 8.01 13.24
C LEU A 118 -15.67 8.66 13.62
N LEU A 119 -15.81 9.97 13.44
CA LEU A 119 -17.05 10.70 13.71
C LEU A 119 -18.16 10.30 12.69
N PRO A 120 -19.44 10.59 12.98
CA PRO A 120 -20.57 10.11 12.16
C PRO A 120 -20.51 10.48 10.68
N THR A 121 -19.74 11.53 10.35
CA THR A 121 -19.59 12.03 8.98
C THR A 121 -18.40 11.43 8.23
N LEU A 122 -17.51 10.68 8.90
CA LEU A 122 -16.29 10.09 8.35
C LEU A 122 -15.60 11.02 7.33
N PRO A 123 -15.09 12.19 7.78
CA PRO A 123 -14.45 13.13 6.88
C PRO A 123 -13.30 12.42 6.17
N THR A 124 -13.44 12.29 4.85
CA THR A 124 -12.53 11.52 3.99
C THR A 124 -12.04 12.39 2.85
N ALA A 125 -10.82 12.14 2.41
CA ALA A 125 -10.21 12.82 1.29
C ALA A 125 -9.26 11.87 0.55
N THR A 126 -8.74 12.33 -0.58
CA THR A 126 -7.60 11.71 -1.25
C THR A 126 -6.37 12.56 -0.98
N ILE A 127 -5.27 11.92 -0.60
CA ILE A 127 -3.97 12.58 -0.52
C ILE A 127 -3.04 12.06 -1.60
N VAL A 128 -2.24 12.96 -2.17
CA VAL A 128 -1.15 12.65 -3.09
C VAL A 128 0.14 13.04 -2.38
N GLN A 129 0.96 12.04 -2.07
CA GLN A 129 2.21 12.21 -1.33
C GLN A 129 3.39 11.87 -2.26
N PRO A 130 4.37 12.77 -2.45
CA PRO A 130 5.60 12.42 -3.13
C PRO A 130 6.30 11.24 -2.44
N ILE A 131 6.77 10.26 -3.22
CA ILE A 131 7.67 9.22 -2.73
C ILE A 131 9.07 9.80 -2.91
N SER A 132 9.78 10.05 -1.81
CA SER A 132 11.17 10.50 -1.90
C SER A 132 11.97 9.46 -2.70
N GLN A 133 12.48 9.83 -3.87
CA GLN A 133 13.51 9.03 -4.52
C GLN A 133 14.75 9.14 -3.64
N SER A 134 15.03 8.12 -2.84
CA SER A 134 16.32 8.04 -2.16
C SER A 134 17.41 8.12 -3.23
N HIS A 135 18.42 8.95 -2.96
CA HIS A 135 19.61 9.18 -3.77
C HIS A 135 20.16 7.91 -4.42
N ALA A 136 20.79 8.11 -5.59
CA ALA A 136 21.43 7.10 -6.43
C ALA A 136 22.01 5.92 -5.63
N ARG A 137 21.73 4.70 -6.10
CA ARG A 137 22.37 3.49 -5.59
C ARG A 137 23.87 3.57 -5.95
N ASP A 138 24.71 3.70 -4.94
CA ASP A 138 26.17 3.50 -5.03
C ASP A 138 26.51 2.05 -5.38
#